data_AF-A0A7C1EJQ1-F1
#
_entry.id   AF-A0A7C1EJQ1-F1
#
_cell.length_a   1.000
_cell.length_b   1.000
_cell.length_c   1.000
_cell.angle_alpha   90.00
_cell.angle_beta   90.00
_cell.angle_gamma   90.00
#
_symmetry.space_group_name_H-M   'P 1'
#
loop_
_entity.id
_entity.type
_entity.pdbx_description
1 polymer ?
#
loop_
_entity_poly.entity_id
_entity_poly.type
_entity_poly.pdbx_seq_one_letter_code
_entity_poly.pdbx_strand_id
1 'polypeptide(L)'
;MDYGPYLLIAAAAAFLLFLLVESRVKDPLVQLSMFRQRNFSAASATNLLVGFCLAIGLVSAPLLVNIRAESPTSEHIQKAAFIAGLLLSGLTIPMALAAIPGGWLSERYGYRVPTTLGLGLAMLGFLLAGLIWEGDTSYWLMASQMAMIGIGLGLTISPIGTAVLNDVNEGERGVASALILILRLIGMTVAISSLTVFSLERLDALIERHGPQVETTTETGEVVDASIDAYFNGAVQVIKELQFIGAAMSGAGLLVALLLKGGQFSQVPQTVKRIQSESGP
;
A
#
# COMPACT_ATOMS: atom_id res chain seq x y z
N MET A 1 16.77 0.39 26.44
CA MET A 1 17.18 -1.02 26.36
C MET A 1 17.00 -1.46 24.92
N ASP A 2 18.10 -1.75 24.23
CA ASP A 2 18.18 -1.92 22.78
C ASP A 2 17.80 -3.35 22.35
N TYR A 3 16.53 -3.71 22.48
CA TYR A 3 16.02 -5.02 22.02
C TYR A 3 15.72 -5.05 20.51
N GLY A 4 15.73 -3.89 19.84
CA GLY A 4 15.47 -3.73 18.41
C GLY A 4 16.27 -4.68 17.51
N PRO A 5 17.62 -4.73 17.60
CA PRO A 5 18.41 -5.61 16.75
C PRO A 5 18.13 -7.10 17.03
N TYR A 6 17.88 -7.48 18.28
CA TYR A 6 17.56 -8.86 18.65
C TYR A 6 16.21 -9.32 18.11
N LEU A 7 15.20 -8.44 18.10
CA LEU A 7 13.89 -8.70 17.49
C LEU A 7 13.99 -8.85 15.97
N LEU A 8 14.80 -8.02 15.29
CA LEU A 8 15.04 -8.16 13.85
C LEU A 8 15.74 -9.48 13.51
N ILE A 9 16.73 -9.87 14.31
CA ILE A 9 17.43 -11.15 14.15
C ILE A 9 16.48 -12.32 14.42
N ALA A 10 15.62 -12.23 15.44
CA ALA A 10 14.62 -13.26 15.74
C ALA A 10 13.57 -13.39 14.62
N ALA A 11 13.10 -12.27 14.06
CA ALA A 11 12.17 -12.26 12.93
C ALA A 11 12.82 -12.86 11.67
N ALA A 12 14.07 -12.48 11.36
CA ALA A 12 14.83 -13.05 10.25
C ALA A 12 15.08 -14.56 10.46
N ALA A 13 15.43 -14.97 11.68
CA ALA A 13 15.61 -16.37 12.02
C ALA A 13 14.30 -17.16 11.87
N ALA A 14 13.18 -16.65 12.39
CA ALA A 14 11.86 -17.28 12.25
C ALA A 14 11.43 -17.39 10.78
N PHE A 15 11.69 -16.37 9.96
CA PHE A 15 11.41 -16.39 8.53
C PHE A 15 12.26 -17.42 7.79
N LEU A 16 13.56 -17.51 8.10
CA LEU A 16 14.45 -18.53 7.53
C LEU A 16 14.06 -19.94 7.98
N LEU A 17 13.66 -20.11 9.24
CA LEU A 17 13.21 -21.39 9.78
C LEU A 17 11.91 -21.83 9.11
N PHE A 18 10.98 -20.89 8.87
CA PHE A 18 9.76 -21.13 8.09
C PHE A 18 10.09 -21.60 6.67
N LEU A 19 10.98 -20.90 5.95
CA LEU A 19 11.40 -21.31 4.60
C LEU A 19 12.06 -22.70 4.58
N LEU A 20 12.89 -23.00 5.59
CA LEU A 20 13.56 -24.30 5.71
C LEU A 20 12.56 -25.43 6.00
N VAL A 21 11.58 -25.20 6.88
CA VAL A 21 10.53 -26.17 7.19
C VAL A 21 9.63 -26.39 5.98
N GLU A 22 9.18 -25.33 5.31
CA GLU A 22 8.35 -25.39 4.10
C GLU A 22 9.06 -26.16 2.97
N SER A 23 10.38 -25.98 2.83
CA SER A 23 11.18 -26.69 1.82
C SER A 23 11.36 -28.19 2.08
N ARG A 24 11.11 -28.65 3.30
CA ARG A 24 11.34 -30.04 3.76
C ARG A 24 10.05 -30.86 3.87
N VAL A 25 8.87 -30.25 3.82
CA VAL A 25 7.57 -30.92 4.00
C VAL A 25 7.08 -31.53 2.67
N LYS A 26 6.45 -32.71 2.74
CA LYS A 26 5.98 -33.48 1.56
C LYS A 26 4.75 -32.87 0.86
N ASP A 27 3.86 -32.22 1.61
CA ASP A 27 2.73 -31.43 1.10
C ASP A 27 2.86 -29.98 1.61
N PRO A 28 3.70 -29.15 0.97
CA PRO A 28 3.89 -27.76 1.41
C PRO A 28 2.62 -26.94 1.11
N LEU A 29 2.21 -26.11 2.07
CA LEU A 29 1.08 -25.18 1.90
C LEU A 29 1.41 -24.13 0.84
N VAL A 30 2.67 -23.69 0.76
CA VAL A 30 3.20 -22.82 -0.30
C VAL A 30 4.23 -23.60 -1.12
N GLN A 31 3.85 -23.99 -2.33
CA GLN A 31 4.79 -24.63 -3.25
C GLN A 31 5.85 -23.61 -3.71
N LEU A 32 7.02 -23.65 -3.09
CA LEU A 32 8.19 -22.81 -3.42
C LEU A 32 8.63 -22.93 -4.89
N SER A 33 8.24 -24.01 -5.57
CA SER A 33 8.41 -24.18 -7.02
C SER A 33 7.72 -23.09 -7.85
N MET A 34 6.63 -22.48 -7.35
CA MET A 34 5.93 -21.38 -8.01
C MET A 34 6.79 -20.12 -8.09
N PHE A 35 7.55 -19.80 -7.03
CA PHE A 35 8.47 -18.66 -7.01
C PHE A 35 9.65 -18.81 -7.99
N ARG A 36 9.94 -20.02 -8.46
CA ARG A 36 10.95 -20.25 -9.50
C ARG A 36 10.52 -19.63 -10.84
N GLN A 37 9.22 -19.37 -11.04
CA GLN A 37 8.73 -18.62 -12.19
C GLN A 37 8.95 -17.12 -12.00
N ARG A 38 9.60 -16.49 -12.99
CA ARG A 38 9.97 -15.07 -12.94
C ARG A 38 8.76 -14.13 -12.81
N ASN A 39 7.65 -14.47 -13.45
CA ASN A 39 6.42 -13.69 -13.41
C ASN A 39 5.75 -13.76 -12.03
N PHE A 40 5.65 -14.94 -11.44
CA PHE A 40 5.14 -15.13 -10.09
C PHE A 40 5.96 -14.33 -9.07
N SER A 41 7.29 -14.46 -9.08
CA SER A 41 8.17 -13.68 -8.18
C SER A 41 8.04 -12.17 -8.36
N ALA A 42 8.00 -11.67 -9.59
CA ALA A 42 7.82 -10.25 -9.87
C ALA A 42 6.43 -9.74 -9.46
N ALA A 43 5.37 -10.51 -9.71
CA ALA A 43 4.01 -10.18 -9.30
C ALA A 43 3.86 -10.17 -7.77
N SER A 44 4.43 -11.15 -7.08
CA SER A 44 4.49 -11.21 -5.61
C SER A 44 5.21 -10.00 -5.01
N ALA A 45 6.38 -9.64 -5.54
CA ALA A 45 7.14 -8.48 -5.08
C ALA A 45 6.38 -7.16 -5.34
N THR A 46 5.80 -7.00 -6.53
CA THR A 46 4.98 -5.83 -6.86
C THR A 46 3.76 -5.74 -5.95
N ASN A 47 3.10 -6.87 -5.65
CA ASN A 47 1.95 -6.91 -4.77
C ASN A 47 2.28 -6.53 -3.32
N LEU A 48 3.46 -6.92 -2.83
CA LEU A 48 3.94 -6.50 -1.52
C LEU A 48 4.14 -4.97 -1.46
N LEU A 49 4.71 -4.38 -2.51
CA LEU A 49 4.89 -2.93 -2.61
C LEU A 49 3.55 -2.19 -2.78
N VAL A 50 2.60 -2.76 -3.52
CA VAL A 50 1.22 -2.25 -3.60
C VAL A 50 0.55 -2.28 -2.23
N GLY A 51 0.74 -3.36 -1.45
CA GLY A 51 0.30 -3.44 -0.06
C GLY A 51 0.90 -2.33 0.79
N PHE A 52 2.20 -2.09 0.67
CA PHE A 52 2.87 -0.98 1.37
C PHE A 52 2.27 0.39 1.03
N CYS A 53 2.04 0.65 -0.26
CA CYS A 53 1.40 1.89 -0.74
C CYS A 53 -0.04 2.03 -0.23
N LEU A 54 -0.82 0.94 -0.22
CA LEU A 54 -2.18 0.92 0.30
C LEU A 54 -2.22 1.30 1.78
N ALA A 55 -1.29 0.79 2.58
CA ALA A 55 -1.20 1.16 3.99
C ALA A 55 -0.91 2.66 4.18
N ILE A 56 -0.02 3.25 3.38
CA ILE A 56 0.24 4.71 3.44
C ILE A 56 -1.04 5.49 3.13
N GLY A 57 -1.76 5.13 2.06
CA GLY A 57 -3.03 5.78 1.71
C GLY A 57 -4.09 5.66 2.80
N LEU A 58 -4.22 4.46 3.40
CA LEU A 58 -5.18 4.19 4.46
C LEU A 58 -4.84 4.91 5.78
N VAL A 59 -3.56 5.03 6.13
CA VAL A 59 -3.11 5.69 7.37
C VAL A 59 -3.14 7.22 7.24
N SER A 60 -2.98 7.75 6.02
CA SER A 60 -3.05 9.19 5.76
C SER A 60 -4.37 9.82 6.21
N ALA A 61 -5.50 9.13 6.00
CA ALA A 61 -6.82 9.65 6.37
C ALA A 61 -7.03 9.84 7.89
N PRO A 62 -6.80 8.83 8.77
CA PRO A 62 -6.90 9.01 10.21
C PRO A 62 -5.79 9.92 10.78
N LEU A 63 -4.60 9.98 10.17
CA LEU A 63 -3.58 10.94 10.58
C LEU A 63 -4.07 12.38 10.39
N LEU A 64 -4.64 12.71 9.23
CA LEU A 64 -5.22 14.04 9.00
C LEU A 64 -6.32 14.40 10.00
N VAL A 65 -7.12 13.43 10.41
CA VAL A 65 -8.16 13.61 11.44
C VAL A 65 -7.57 13.93 12.80
N ASN A 66 -6.51 13.20 13.20
CA ASN A 66 -5.83 13.46 14.45
C ASN A 66 -5.23 14.87 14.49
N ILE A 67 -4.69 15.32 13.36
CA ILE A 67 -4.03 16.63 13.22
C ILE A 67 -5.03 17.79 13.26
N ARG A 68 -6.19 17.63 12.62
CA ARG A 68 -7.22 18.69 12.55
C ARG A 68 -8.19 18.69 13.74
N ALA A 69 -8.04 17.78 14.69
CA ALA A 69 -8.83 17.75 15.92
C ALA A 69 -8.28 18.79 16.92
N GLU A 70 -8.48 20.07 16.62
CA GLU A 70 -7.97 21.24 17.35
C GLU A 70 -8.53 21.38 18.78
N SER A 71 -9.60 20.65 19.11
CA SER A 71 -10.08 20.40 20.48
C SER A 71 -11.10 19.25 20.48
N PRO A 72 -11.12 18.38 21.50
CA PRO A 72 -12.02 17.24 21.59
C PRO A 72 -13.45 17.66 21.98
N THR A 73 -14.01 18.65 21.29
CA THR A 73 -15.45 18.94 21.34
C THR A 73 -16.16 17.99 20.38
N SER A 74 -17.29 17.45 20.80
CA SER A 74 -18.07 16.43 20.07
C SER A 74 -18.38 16.79 18.61
N GLU A 75 -18.53 18.08 18.29
CA GLU A 75 -18.81 18.57 16.92
C GLU A 75 -17.58 18.51 16.00
N HIS A 76 -16.37 18.75 16.51
CA HIS A 76 -15.12 18.69 15.73
C HIS A 76 -14.73 17.25 15.38
N ILE A 77 -14.98 16.31 16.29
CA ILE A 77 -14.75 14.87 16.05
C ILE A 77 -15.64 14.36 14.90
N GLN A 78 -16.90 14.81 14.83
CA GLN A 78 -17.81 14.43 13.73
C GLN A 78 -17.34 14.99 12.38
N LYS A 79 -16.92 16.25 12.31
CA LYS A 79 -16.36 16.83 11.08
C LYS A 79 -15.10 16.12 10.63
N ALA A 80 -14.19 15.83 11.55
CA ALA A 80 -12.95 15.12 11.23
C ALA A 80 -13.25 13.69 10.72
N ALA A 81 -14.14 12.95 11.39
CA ALA A 81 -14.57 11.62 10.93
C ALA A 81 -15.18 11.66 9.52
N PHE A 82 -15.99 12.68 9.20
CA PHE A 82 -16.55 12.87 7.87
C PHE A 82 -15.47 13.09 6.81
N ILE A 83 -14.45 13.91 7.11
CA ILE A 83 -13.32 14.18 6.20
C ILE A 83 -12.48 12.91 5.96
N ALA A 84 -12.15 12.15 7.02
CA ALA A 84 -11.47 10.86 6.85
C ALA A 84 -12.30 9.92 5.98
N GLY A 85 -13.59 9.79 6.27
CA GLY A 85 -14.51 8.98 5.47
C GLY A 85 -14.53 9.40 4.00
N LEU A 86 -14.51 10.71 3.72
CA LEU A 86 -14.46 11.26 2.36
C LEU A 86 -13.15 10.92 1.65
N LEU A 87 -12.01 11.02 2.34
CA LEU A 87 -10.69 10.68 1.78
C LEU A 87 -10.53 9.16 1.56
N LEU A 88 -10.95 8.34 2.52
CA LEU A 88 -11.00 6.88 2.41
C LEU A 88 -11.92 6.43 1.27
N SER A 89 -13.07 7.08 1.12
CA SER A 89 -13.98 6.87 0.00
C SER A 89 -13.35 7.30 -1.32
N GLY A 90 -12.66 8.45 -1.32
CA GLY A 90 -11.89 8.97 -2.45
C GLY A 90 -10.77 8.03 -2.88
N LEU A 91 -10.19 7.23 -1.99
CA LEU A 91 -9.22 6.19 -2.35
C LEU A 91 -9.92 4.90 -2.81
N THR A 92 -10.88 4.41 -2.04
CA THR A 92 -11.44 3.05 -2.19
C THR A 92 -12.41 2.94 -3.37
N ILE A 93 -13.25 3.95 -3.61
CA ILE A 93 -14.22 3.94 -4.71
C ILE A 93 -13.50 3.93 -6.06
N PRO A 94 -12.53 4.84 -6.33
CA PRO A 94 -11.83 4.86 -7.60
C PRO A 94 -10.93 3.64 -7.78
N MET A 95 -10.37 3.11 -6.69
CA MET A 95 -9.62 1.85 -6.71
C MET A 95 -10.48 0.66 -7.15
N ALA A 96 -11.69 0.53 -6.60
CA ALA A 96 -12.62 -0.53 -7.00
C ALA A 96 -13.07 -0.37 -8.46
N LEU A 97 -13.38 0.87 -8.88
CA LEU A 97 -13.77 1.16 -10.26
C LEU A 97 -12.63 0.90 -11.26
N ALA A 98 -11.38 1.21 -10.88
CA ALA A 98 -10.20 1.05 -11.71
C ALA A 98 -9.74 -0.42 -11.85
N ALA A 99 -10.17 -1.31 -10.95
CA ALA A 99 -9.88 -2.74 -11.06
C ALA A 99 -10.53 -3.38 -12.30
N ILE A 100 -11.69 -2.88 -12.74
CA ILE A 100 -12.43 -3.35 -13.92
C ILE A 100 -11.62 -3.10 -15.21
N PRO A 101 -11.24 -1.85 -15.57
CA PRO A 101 -10.41 -1.61 -16.75
C PRO A 101 -9.02 -2.22 -16.61
N GLY A 102 -8.47 -2.35 -15.39
CA GLY A 102 -7.20 -3.05 -15.17
C GLY A 102 -7.24 -4.52 -15.60
N GLY A 103 -8.35 -5.21 -15.34
CA GLY A 103 -8.58 -6.59 -15.78
C GLY A 103 -8.68 -6.69 -17.30
N TRP A 104 -9.53 -5.86 -17.91
CA TRP A 104 -9.72 -5.82 -19.36
C TRP A 104 -8.44 -5.45 -20.12
N LEU A 105 -7.67 -4.49 -19.61
CA LEU A 105 -6.41 -4.07 -20.22
C LEU A 105 -5.34 -5.17 -20.10
N SER A 106 -5.39 -5.98 -19.04
CA SER A 106 -4.53 -7.15 -18.89
C SER A 106 -4.81 -8.22 -19.95
N GLU A 107 -6.08 -8.42 -20.32
CA GLU A 107 -6.48 -9.36 -21.38
C GLU A 107 -5.94 -8.95 -22.75
N ARG A 108 -5.94 -7.64 -23.03
CA ARG A 108 -5.61 -7.12 -24.37
C ARG A 108 -4.13 -6.82 -24.58
N TYR A 109 -3.44 -6.31 -23.57
CA TYR A 109 -2.04 -5.84 -23.68
C TYR A 109 -1.06 -6.62 -22.79
N GLY A 110 -1.53 -7.66 -22.11
CA GLY A 110 -0.74 -8.44 -21.15
C GLY A 110 -0.56 -7.71 -19.81
N TYR A 111 0.05 -8.39 -18.83
CA TYR A 111 0.11 -7.90 -17.44
C TYR A 111 1.03 -6.68 -17.23
N ARG A 112 2.06 -6.50 -18.08
CA ARG A 112 3.09 -5.47 -17.88
C ARG A 112 2.53 -4.05 -18.00
N VAL A 113 1.85 -3.77 -19.11
CA VAL A 113 1.34 -2.44 -19.46
C VAL A 113 0.42 -1.87 -18.38
N PRO A 114 -0.68 -2.56 -17.96
CA PRO A 114 -1.56 -2.04 -16.93
C PRO A 114 -0.87 -1.86 -15.58
N THR A 115 0.02 -2.79 -15.20
CA THR A 115 0.80 -2.71 -13.96
C THR A 115 1.73 -1.49 -13.96
N THR A 116 2.48 -1.26 -15.05
CA THR A 116 3.39 -0.10 -15.14
C THR A 116 2.66 1.23 -15.20
N LEU A 117 1.52 1.30 -15.89
CA LEU A 117 0.71 2.50 -15.96
C LEU A 117 0.04 2.80 -14.62
N GLY A 118 -0.51 1.77 -13.96
CA GLY A 118 -1.13 1.89 -12.64
C GLY A 118 -0.13 2.35 -11.59
N LEU A 119 1.07 1.77 -11.57
CA LEU A 119 2.10 2.18 -10.63
C LEU A 119 2.70 3.55 -10.96
N GLY A 120 2.85 3.90 -12.24
CA GLY A 120 3.25 5.26 -12.63
C GLY A 120 2.23 6.30 -12.19
N LEU A 121 0.94 5.99 -12.33
CA LEU A 121 -0.15 6.85 -11.87
C LEU A 121 -0.18 6.97 -10.33
N ALA A 122 0.02 5.86 -9.61
CA ALA A 122 0.11 5.86 -8.16
C ALA A 122 1.32 6.67 -7.69
N MET A 123 2.49 6.51 -8.31
CA MET A 123 3.70 7.27 -8.03
C MET A 123 3.46 8.77 -8.21
N LEU A 124 2.84 9.18 -9.31
CA LEU A 124 2.46 10.57 -9.53
C LEU A 124 1.47 11.07 -8.46
N GLY A 125 0.43 10.28 -8.16
CA GLY A 125 -0.54 10.64 -7.12
C GLY A 125 0.12 10.86 -5.75
N PHE A 126 1.04 9.98 -5.34
CA PHE A 126 1.82 10.13 -4.11
C PHE A 126 2.75 11.34 -4.16
N LEU A 127 3.42 11.59 -5.28
CA LEU A 127 4.30 12.74 -5.46
C LEU A 127 3.54 14.08 -5.37
N LEU A 128 2.38 14.16 -6.04
CA LEU A 128 1.52 15.34 -6.00
C LEU A 128 0.99 15.57 -4.58
N ALA A 129 0.54 14.51 -3.90
CA ALA A 129 0.09 14.61 -2.51
C ALA A 129 1.22 15.07 -1.57
N GLY A 130 2.46 14.59 -1.78
CA GLY A 130 3.63 14.99 -1.01
C GLY A 130 4.09 16.44 -1.26
N LEU A 131 3.95 16.95 -2.48
CA LEU A 131 4.28 18.35 -2.80
C LEU A 131 3.22 19.33 -2.27
N ILE A 132 1.94 19.00 -2.49
CA ILE A 132 0.84 19.98 -2.46
C ILE A 132 0.16 20.06 -1.09
N TRP A 133 0.24 19.03 -0.23
CA TRP A 133 -0.45 19.07 1.08
C TRP A 133 0.17 20.08 2.04
N GLU A 134 -0.28 21.32 1.98
CA GLU A 134 -0.04 22.35 2.97
C GLU A 134 -1.25 22.53 3.90
N GLY A 135 -1.06 23.21 5.04
CA GLY A 135 -2.08 23.34 6.07
C GLY A 135 -3.44 23.85 5.57
N ASP A 136 -3.42 24.70 4.54
CA ASP A 136 -4.59 25.37 3.93
C ASP A 136 -5.11 24.67 2.65
N THR A 137 -4.71 23.42 2.39
CA THR A 137 -5.11 22.72 1.16
C THR A 137 -6.59 22.33 1.18
N SER A 138 -7.30 22.65 0.09
CA SER A 138 -8.70 22.28 -0.10
C SER A 138 -8.93 20.77 -0.07
N TYR A 139 -9.93 20.32 0.69
CA TYR A 139 -10.33 18.92 0.82
C TYR A 139 -10.62 18.24 -0.53
N TRP A 140 -11.18 18.99 -1.48
CA TRP A 140 -11.47 18.47 -2.82
C TRP A 140 -10.21 18.11 -3.60
N LEU A 141 -9.12 18.87 -3.39
CA LEU A 141 -7.83 18.60 -4.03
C LEU A 141 -7.15 17.38 -3.39
N MET A 142 -7.25 17.24 -2.08
CA MET A 142 -6.75 16.06 -1.37
C MET A 142 -7.51 14.78 -1.80
N ALA A 143 -8.83 14.88 -1.94
CA ALA A 143 -9.67 13.77 -2.39
C ALA A 143 -9.38 13.37 -3.84
N SER A 144 -9.10 14.31 -4.75
CA SER A 144 -8.76 14.00 -6.14
C SER A 144 -7.39 13.33 -6.26
N GLN A 145 -6.41 13.72 -5.44
CA GLN A 145 -5.11 13.06 -5.36
C GLN A 145 -5.23 11.63 -4.80
N MET A 146 -6.02 11.44 -3.75
CA MET A 146 -6.33 10.11 -3.21
C MET A 146 -7.07 9.24 -4.25
N ALA A 147 -7.96 9.83 -5.05
CA ALA A 147 -8.59 9.16 -6.17
C ALA A 147 -7.57 8.74 -7.24
N MET A 148 -6.61 9.60 -7.57
CA MET A 148 -5.55 9.28 -8.51
C MET A 148 -4.68 8.10 -8.02
N ILE A 149 -4.32 8.10 -6.73
CA ILE A 149 -3.60 6.99 -6.08
C ILE A 149 -4.45 5.71 -6.13
N GLY A 150 -5.73 5.81 -5.75
CA GLY A 150 -6.67 4.69 -5.76
C GLY A 150 -6.80 4.06 -7.15
N ILE A 151 -6.98 4.88 -8.19
CA ILE A 151 -7.04 4.42 -9.58
C ILE A 151 -5.75 3.69 -9.98
N GLY A 152 -4.58 4.25 -9.63
CA GLY A 152 -3.30 3.63 -9.93
C GLY A 152 -3.14 2.26 -9.26
N LEU A 153 -3.47 2.15 -7.97
CA LEU A 153 -3.41 0.89 -7.24
C LEU A 153 -4.44 -0.13 -7.77
N GLY A 154 -5.66 0.30 -8.09
CA GLY A 154 -6.72 -0.54 -8.65
C GLY A 154 -6.35 -1.13 -10.02
N LEU A 155 -5.77 -0.31 -10.90
CA LEU A 155 -5.23 -0.74 -12.21
C LEU A 155 -4.11 -1.78 -12.09
N THR A 156 -3.43 -1.83 -10.94
CA THR A 156 -2.29 -2.72 -10.71
C THR A 156 -2.72 -4.03 -10.02
N ILE A 157 -3.67 -3.99 -9.11
CA ILE A 157 -4.10 -5.18 -8.33
C ILE A 157 -4.74 -6.25 -9.22
N SER A 158 -5.55 -5.82 -10.18
CA SER A 158 -6.24 -6.70 -11.12
C SER A 158 -5.27 -7.54 -11.98
N PRO A 159 -4.33 -6.94 -12.74
CA PRO A 159 -3.37 -7.69 -13.55
C PRO A 159 -2.37 -8.53 -12.75
N ILE A 160 -2.01 -8.11 -11.53
CA ILE A 160 -1.15 -8.92 -10.64
C ILE A 160 -1.86 -10.22 -10.24
N GLY A 161 -3.14 -10.11 -9.86
CA GLY A 161 -3.95 -11.27 -9.50
C GLY A 161 -4.05 -12.26 -10.66
N THR A 162 -4.33 -11.77 -11.86
CA THR A 162 -4.42 -12.62 -13.06
C THR A 162 -3.07 -13.20 -13.47
N ALA A 163 -1.97 -12.45 -13.38
CA ALA A 163 -0.63 -12.94 -13.69
C ALA A 163 -0.24 -14.14 -12.80
N VAL A 164 -0.53 -14.07 -11.50
CA VAL A 164 -0.26 -15.16 -10.58
C VAL A 164 -1.17 -16.36 -10.86
N LEU A 165 -2.48 -16.14 -11.01
CA LEU A 165 -3.45 -17.23 -11.22
C LEU A 165 -3.29 -17.97 -12.55
N ASN A 166 -2.71 -17.32 -13.56
CA ASN A 166 -2.45 -17.92 -14.86
C ASN A 166 -1.17 -18.77 -14.91
N ASP A 167 -0.21 -18.54 -14.00
CA ASP A 167 1.04 -19.29 -13.92
C ASP A 167 0.96 -20.53 -13.00
N VAL A 168 -0.16 -20.74 -12.29
CA VAL A 168 -0.40 -21.89 -11.40
C VAL A 168 -1.52 -22.82 -11.91
N ASN A 169 -1.42 -24.11 -11.54
CA ASN A 169 -2.39 -25.14 -11.90
C ASN A 169 -3.75 -24.88 -11.23
N GLU A 170 -4.85 -25.37 -11.83
CA GLU A 170 -6.22 -25.15 -11.32
C GLU A 170 -6.41 -25.57 -9.86
N GLY A 171 -5.79 -26.68 -9.44
CA GLY A 171 -5.84 -27.17 -8.05
C GLY A 171 -5.11 -26.28 -7.04
N GLU A 172 -4.25 -25.36 -7.49
CA GLU A 172 -3.38 -24.54 -6.66
C GLU A 172 -3.78 -23.06 -6.64
N ARG A 173 -4.79 -22.66 -7.43
CA ARG A 173 -5.27 -21.27 -7.51
C ARG A 173 -5.74 -20.71 -6.17
N GLY A 174 -6.33 -21.55 -5.31
CA GLY A 174 -6.75 -21.16 -3.96
C GLY A 174 -5.57 -20.73 -3.09
N VAL A 175 -4.50 -21.54 -3.10
CA VAL A 175 -3.25 -21.25 -2.39
C VAL A 175 -2.59 -19.99 -2.95
N ALA A 176 -2.49 -19.87 -4.27
CA ALA A 176 -1.86 -18.73 -4.92
C ALA A 176 -2.58 -17.41 -4.59
N SER A 177 -3.91 -17.41 -4.62
CA SER A 177 -4.74 -16.25 -4.23
C SER A 177 -4.51 -15.86 -2.75
N ALA A 178 -4.52 -16.86 -1.86
CA ALA A 178 -4.24 -16.64 -0.43
C ALA A 178 -2.83 -16.05 -0.22
N LEU A 179 -1.83 -16.54 -0.95
CA LEU A 179 -0.46 -16.04 -0.87
C LEU A 179 -0.37 -14.57 -1.32
N ILE A 180 -1.05 -14.18 -2.40
CA ILE A 180 -1.12 -12.77 -2.81
C ILE A 180 -1.72 -11.92 -1.69
N LEU A 181 -2.79 -12.37 -1.05
CA LEU A 181 -3.39 -11.64 0.05
C LEU A 181 -2.42 -11.51 1.23
N ILE A 182 -1.77 -12.61 1.61
CA ILE A 182 -0.78 -12.63 2.70
C ILE A 182 0.38 -11.68 2.41
N LEU A 183 0.95 -11.71 1.20
CA LEU A 183 2.02 -10.79 0.79
C LEU A 183 1.57 -9.33 0.86
N ARG A 184 0.32 -9.04 0.51
CA ARG A 184 -0.26 -7.70 0.61
C ARG A 184 -0.39 -7.26 2.07
N LEU A 185 -0.87 -8.16 2.93
CA LEU A 185 -0.98 -7.91 4.37
C LEU A 185 0.39 -7.66 5.00
N ILE A 186 1.40 -8.47 4.66
CA ILE A 186 2.79 -8.26 5.08
C ILE A 186 3.29 -6.88 4.66
N GLY A 187 3.07 -6.50 3.38
CA GLY A 187 3.42 -5.17 2.89
C GLY A 187 2.76 -4.04 3.69
N MET A 188 1.47 -4.18 4.03
CA MET A 188 0.75 -3.22 4.86
C MET A 188 1.28 -3.17 6.29
N THR A 189 1.58 -4.31 6.90
CA THR A 189 2.15 -4.36 8.25
C THR A 189 3.52 -3.70 8.31
N VAL A 190 4.40 -3.99 7.34
CA VAL A 190 5.74 -3.38 7.25
C VAL A 190 5.65 -1.87 7.06
N ALA A 191 4.68 -1.38 6.27
CA ALA A 191 4.41 0.04 6.17
C ALA A 191 4.02 0.61 7.54
N ILE A 192 2.96 0.11 8.17
CA ILE A 192 2.46 0.63 9.46
C ILE A 192 3.55 0.61 10.53
N SER A 193 4.36 -0.46 10.62
CA SER A 193 5.48 -0.52 11.56
C SER A 193 6.53 0.57 11.28
N SER A 194 6.93 0.74 10.01
CA SER A 194 7.86 1.82 9.62
C SER A 194 7.28 3.21 9.92
N LEU A 195 6.00 3.41 9.64
CA LEU A 195 5.27 4.64 9.96
C LEU A 195 5.28 4.92 11.46
N THR A 196 5.06 3.90 12.28
CA THR A 196 5.04 4.01 13.74
C THR A 196 6.41 4.42 14.28
N VAL A 197 7.49 3.77 13.83
CA VAL A 197 8.87 4.12 14.24
C VAL A 197 9.19 5.56 13.85
N PHE A 198 8.90 5.94 12.60
CA PHE A 198 9.12 7.29 12.12
C PHE A 198 8.33 8.34 12.93
N SER A 199 7.09 8.02 13.30
CA SER A 199 6.25 8.90 14.11
C SER A 199 6.79 9.07 15.53
N LEU A 200 7.32 8.00 16.13
CA LEU A 200 7.92 8.01 17.47
C LEU A 200 9.23 8.80 17.50
N GLU A 201 10.14 8.58 16.54
CA GLU A 201 11.38 9.36 16.43
C GLU A 201 11.11 10.87 16.28
N ARG A 202 10.05 11.21 15.54
CA ARG A 202 9.63 12.60 15.38
C ARG A 202 9.04 13.18 16.67
N LEU A 203 8.29 12.38 17.42
CA LEU A 203 7.76 12.77 18.73
C LEU A 203 8.90 13.07 19.71
N ASP A 204 9.90 12.20 19.77
CA ASP A 204 11.08 12.38 20.62
C ASP A 204 11.85 13.66 20.26
N ALA A 205 12.05 13.92 18.96
CA ALA A 205 12.70 15.14 18.48
C ALA A 205 11.90 16.43 18.78
N LEU A 206 10.56 16.35 18.82
CA LEU A 206 9.69 17.47 19.20
C LEU A 206 9.76 17.74 20.69
N ILE A 207 9.77 16.68 21.51
CA ILE A 207 9.92 16.75 22.97
C ILE A 207 11.29 17.31 23.34
N GLU A 208 12.36 16.92 22.66
CA GLU A 208 13.71 17.43 22.93
C GLU A 208 13.87 18.91 22.57
N ARG A 209 13.16 19.39 21.53
CA ARG A 209 13.13 20.82 21.16
C ARG A 209 12.27 21.70 22.06
N HIS A 210 11.17 21.20 22.62
CA HIS A 210 10.19 22.01 23.38
C HIS A 210 10.12 21.67 24.88
N GLY A 211 10.73 20.57 25.32
CA GLY A 211 10.78 20.11 26.70
C GLY A 211 11.25 21.16 27.71
N PRO A 212 12.25 22.02 27.41
CA PRO A 212 12.67 23.06 28.36
C PRO A 212 11.70 24.24 28.50
N GLN A 213 10.74 24.43 27.58
CA GLN A 213 9.82 25.59 27.59
C GLN A 213 8.45 25.30 28.20
N VAL A 214 8.02 24.02 28.23
CA VAL A 214 6.73 23.64 28.83
C VAL A 214 6.72 23.77 30.36
N GLU A 215 7.88 23.69 31.03
CA GLU A 215 7.97 23.86 32.48
C GLU A 215 7.87 25.32 32.98
N THR A 216 7.94 26.35 32.10
CA THR A 216 8.14 27.73 32.60
C THR A 216 7.09 28.79 32.22
N THR A 217 6.08 28.51 31.41
CA THR A 217 5.11 29.57 31.02
C THR A 217 3.66 29.12 31.14
N THR A 218 3.09 29.41 32.32
CA THR A 218 1.64 29.54 32.53
C THR A 218 1.19 30.92 32.05
N GLU A 219 1.19 31.18 30.74
CA GLU A 219 0.41 32.27 30.14
C GLU A 219 -0.38 31.74 28.94
N THR A 220 -1.70 31.84 29.10
CA THR A 220 -2.72 31.01 28.49
C THR A 220 -3.29 31.70 27.25
N GLY A 221 -3.10 31.11 26.07
CA GLY A 221 -3.72 31.55 24.81
C GLY A 221 -2.75 31.49 23.62
N GLU A 222 -1.76 32.37 23.60
CA GLU A 222 -0.86 32.57 22.44
C GLU A 222 0.19 31.45 22.30
N VAL A 223 0.64 30.87 23.42
CA VAL A 223 1.55 29.70 23.44
C VAL A 223 0.82 28.41 23.08
N VAL A 224 -0.49 28.33 23.35
CA VAL A 224 -1.33 27.18 22.98
C VAL A 224 -1.53 27.17 21.47
N ASP A 225 -1.89 28.31 20.86
CA ASP A 225 -1.99 28.43 19.38
C ASP A 225 -0.64 28.18 18.68
N ALA A 226 0.46 28.75 19.18
CA ALA A 226 1.78 28.51 18.60
C ALA A 226 2.25 27.05 18.74
N SER A 227 1.88 26.37 19.84
CA SER A 227 2.15 24.93 20.00
C SER A 227 1.27 24.08 19.07
N ILE A 228 -0.02 24.42 18.91
CA ILE A 228 -0.96 23.77 18.00
C ILE A 228 -0.47 23.91 16.56
N ASP A 229 -0.05 25.10 16.13
CA ASP A 229 0.54 25.35 14.82
C ASP A 229 1.84 24.56 14.59
N ALA A 230 2.68 24.41 15.62
CA ALA A 230 3.91 23.61 15.53
C ALA A 230 3.62 22.11 15.41
N TYR A 231 2.64 21.57 16.15
CA TYR A 231 2.17 20.19 16.01
C TYR A 231 1.51 19.95 14.64
N PHE A 232 0.70 20.90 14.19
CA PHE A 232 -0.01 20.83 12.91
C PHE A 232 0.97 20.84 11.73
N ASN A 233 1.90 21.79 11.70
CA ASN A 233 2.95 21.85 10.67
C ASN A 233 3.90 20.64 10.74
N GLY A 234 4.25 20.18 11.95
CA GLY A 234 5.06 18.98 12.15
C GLY A 234 4.40 17.72 11.59
N ALA A 235 3.09 17.58 11.77
CA ALA A 235 2.36 16.40 11.34
C ALA A 235 1.97 16.44 9.84
N VAL A 236 1.67 17.62 9.28
CA VAL A 236 1.58 17.82 7.83
C VAL A 236 2.89 17.42 7.16
N GLN A 237 4.04 17.76 7.78
CA GLN A 237 5.33 17.37 7.26
C GLN A 237 5.60 15.85 7.35
N VAL A 238 5.20 15.20 8.45
CA VAL A 238 5.23 13.72 8.54
C VAL A 238 4.47 13.12 7.37
N ILE A 239 3.25 13.57 7.14
CA ILE A 239 2.42 13.08 6.05
C ILE A 239 3.04 13.33 4.67
N LYS A 240 3.65 14.51 4.43
CA LYS A 240 4.41 14.75 3.19
C LYS A 240 5.51 13.72 3.02
N GLU A 241 6.28 13.45 4.07
CA GLU A 241 7.35 12.44 4.06
C GLU A 241 6.79 11.03 3.80
N LEU A 242 5.64 10.67 4.38
CA LEU A 242 4.97 9.39 4.09
C LEU A 242 4.57 9.27 2.62
N GLN A 243 4.07 10.36 2.04
CA GLN A 243 3.70 10.42 0.63
C GLN A 243 4.94 10.31 -0.28
N PHE A 244 6.06 10.93 0.08
CA PHE A 244 7.33 10.75 -0.64
C PHE A 244 7.87 9.32 -0.54
N ILE A 245 7.78 8.69 0.64
CA ILE A 245 8.12 7.27 0.82
C ILE A 245 7.21 6.40 -0.07
N GLY A 246 5.91 6.71 -0.13
CA GLY A 246 4.95 6.08 -1.02
C GLY A 246 5.34 6.21 -2.50
N ALA A 247 5.75 7.41 -2.93
CA ALA A 247 6.23 7.66 -4.29
C ALA A 247 7.51 6.86 -4.59
N ALA A 248 8.47 6.81 -3.66
CA ALA A 248 9.70 6.03 -3.80
C ALA A 248 9.43 4.52 -3.90
N MET A 249 8.54 3.99 -3.07
CA MET A 249 8.12 2.59 -3.09
C MET A 249 7.34 2.24 -4.35
N SER A 250 6.49 3.15 -4.82
CA SER A 250 5.78 3.01 -6.09
C SER A 250 6.76 3.02 -7.28
N GLY A 251 7.78 3.88 -7.26
CA GLY A 251 8.88 3.87 -8.24
C GLY A 251 9.69 2.57 -8.21
N ALA A 252 10.03 2.06 -7.01
CA ALA A 252 10.68 0.76 -6.87
C ALA A 252 9.80 -0.37 -7.43
N GLY A 253 8.50 -0.33 -7.16
CA GLY A 253 7.56 -1.29 -7.72
C GLY A 253 7.46 -1.18 -9.23
N LEU A 254 7.71 -0.01 -9.82
CA LEU A 254 7.66 0.20 -11.26
C LEU A 254 8.87 -0.48 -11.91
N LEU A 255 10.04 -0.39 -11.28
CA LEU A 255 11.23 -1.14 -11.68
C LEU A 255 11.02 -2.65 -11.56
N VAL A 256 10.36 -3.12 -10.50
CA VAL A 256 10.01 -4.54 -10.34
C VAL A 256 8.97 -4.97 -11.37
N ALA A 257 7.98 -4.13 -11.67
CA ALA A 257 6.97 -4.40 -12.68
C ALA A 257 7.56 -4.46 -14.09
N LEU A 258 8.65 -3.73 -14.37
CA LEU A 258 9.40 -3.86 -15.62
C LEU A 258 10.07 -5.24 -15.78
N LEU A 259 10.30 -5.98 -14.68
CA LEU A 259 10.86 -7.35 -14.73
C LEU A 259 9.83 -8.43 -15.07
N LEU A 260 8.52 -8.13 -14.99
CA LEU A 260 7.46 -9.02 -15.50
C LEU A 260 7.72 -9.26 -16.98
N LYS A 261 7.64 -10.51 -17.45
CA LYS A 261 7.66 -10.80 -18.90
C LYS A 261 6.24 -10.62 -19.43
N GLY A 262 6.10 -10.14 -20.66
CA GLY A 262 4.79 -9.86 -21.24
C GLY A 262 4.11 -11.19 -21.49
N GLY A 263 3.30 -11.66 -20.55
CA GLY A 263 2.55 -12.88 -20.70
C GLY A 263 1.51 -12.67 -21.80
N GLN A 264 1.75 -13.25 -22.97
CA GLN A 264 0.66 -13.57 -23.88
C GLN A 264 -0.21 -14.61 -23.17
N PHE A 265 -1.53 -14.42 -23.19
CA PHE A 265 -2.47 -15.47 -22.82
C PHE A 265 -2.11 -16.72 -23.61
N SER A 266 -1.47 -17.69 -22.97
CA SER A 266 -1.35 -19.02 -23.55
C SER A 266 -2.77 -19.57 -23.59
N GLN A 267 -3.29 -19.60 -24.81
CA GLN A 267 -4.51 -20.20 -25.31
C GLN A 267 -5.34 -20.98 -24.27
N VAL A 268 -6.61 -20.59 -24.19
CA VAL A 268 -7.76 -21.39 -23.74
C VAL A 268 -7.43 -22.90 -23.71
N PRO A 269 -7.55 -23.57 -22.56
CA PRO A 269 -7.32 -25.01 -22.47
C PRO A 269 -8.10 -25.72 -23.59
N GLN A 270 -7.39 -26.49 -24.42
CA GLN A 270 -7.99 -27.23 -25.54
C GLN A 270 -9.06 -28.25 -25.11
N THR A 271 -9.29 -28.42 -23.80
CA THR A 271 -10.38 -29.20 -23.21
C THR A 271 -11.76 -28.74 -23.67
N VAL A 272 -11.97 -27.43 -23.94
CA VAL A 272 -13.27 -26.93 -24.45
C VAL A 272 -13.47 -27.25 -25.94
N LYS A 273 -12.38 -27.36 -26.72
CA LYS A 273 -12.46 -27.74 -28.15
C LYS A 273 -12.76 -29.22 -28.35
N ARG A 274 -12.36 -30.12 -27.43
CA ARG A 274 -12.68 -31.55 -27.54
C ARG A 274 -14.15 -31.86 -27.29
N ILE A 275 -14.79 -31.17 -26.34
CA ILE A 275 -16.20 -31.40 -26.02
C ILE A 275 -17.09 -30.92 -27.19
N GLN A 276 -16.70 -29.84 -27.88
CA GLN A 276 -17.43 -29.35 -29.06
C GLN A 276 -17.17 -30.17 -30.34
N SER A 277 -16.08 -30.93 -30.45
CA SER A 277 -15.86 -31.84 -31.59
C SER A 277 -16.52 -33.22 -31.41
N GLU A 278 -16.83 -33.61 -30.17
CA GLU A 278 -17.55 -34.86 -29.87
C GLU A 278 -19.08 -34.68 -29.79
N SER A 279 -19.59 -33.44 -29.73
CA SER A 279 -21.02 -33.13 -29.61
C SER A 279 -21.68 -32.64 -30.92
N GLY A 280 -21.25 -33.19 -32.06
CA GLY A 280 -22.06 -33.37 -33.28
C GLY A 280 -22.48 -32.15 -34.11
N PRO A 281 -23.18 -32.38 -35.23
CA PRO A 281 -23.60 -33.66 -35.82
C PRO A 281 -22.68 -34.22 -36.91
#